data_AF-A0A800EU12-F1
#
_entry.id   AF-A0A800EU12-F1
#
_cell.length_a   1.000
_cell.length_b   1.000
_cell.length_c   1.000
_cell.angle_alpha   90.00
_cell.angle_beta   90.00
_cell.angle_gamma   90.00
#
_symmetry.space_group_name_H-M   'P 1'
#
loop_
_entity.id
_entity.type
_entity.pdbx_description
1 polymer ?
#
loop_
_entity_poly.entity_id
_entity_poly.type
_entity_poly.pdbx_seq_one_letter_code
_entity_poly.pdbx_strand_id
1 'polypeptide(L)'
;MESLRGRLLISGGGLFDQNFRHTVVLIGEHNADGALGVVLNRALNVTVQETVPLLGPLVPAGEALYEGGPVQPTTSVLLAEFADPELADVLVFGSVGFLVGEVSSDLQP
;
A
#
# COMPACT_ATOMS: atom_id res chain seq x y z
N MET A 1 9.66 -22.70 -0.71
CA MET A 1 10.16 -21.34 -0.40
C MET A 1 9.31 -20.79 0.71
N GLU A 2 9.88 -20.20 1.74
CA GLU A 2 9.09 -19.52 2.77
C GLU A 2 8.56 -18.21 2.19
N SER A 3 7.28 -17.91 2.41
CA SER A 3 6.68 -16.65 1.93
C SER A 3 7.23 -15.47 2.73
N LEU A 4 7.34 -14.31 2.08
CA LEU A 4 7.77 -13.05 2.68
C LEU A 4 6.58 -12.14 2.99
N ARG A 5 5.35 -12.61 2.79
CA ARG A 5 4.12 -11.89 3.14
C ARG A 5 4.17 -11.41 4.60
N GLY A 6 3.80 -10.15 4.82
CA GLY A 6 3.85 -9.48 6.11
C GLY A 6 5.24 -9.07 6.58
N ARG A 7 6.30 -9.31 5.79
CA ARG A 7 7.64 -8.81 6.09
C ARG A 7 7.85 -7.41 5.48
N LEU A 8 8.74 -6.66 6.11
CA LEU A 8 9.24 -5.39 5.59
C LEU A 8 10.58 -5.63 4.88
N LEU A 9 10.71 -5.13 3.66
CA LEU A 9 12.00 -4.99 2.99
C LEU A 9 12.54 -3.59 3.26
N ILE A 10 13.76 -3.52 3.77
CA ILE A 10 14.44 -2.25 4.07
C ILE A 10 15.56 -2.08 3.06
N SER A 11 15.56 -0.95 2.34
CA SER A 11 16.61 -0.67 1.37
C SER A 11 17.99 -0.64 2.03
N GLY A 12 18.95 -1.39 1.50
CA GLY A 12 20.35 -1.30 1.93
C GLY A 12 20.98 0.03 1.52
N GLY A 13 21.96 0.52 2.29
CA GLY A 13 22.60 1.82 2.04
C GLY A 13 23.31 1.96 0.69
N GLY A 14 23.64 0.83 0.03
CA GLY A 14 24.23 0.81 -1.32
C GLY A 14 23.22 0.73 -2.47
N LEU A 15 21.90 0.74 -2.18
CA LEU A 15 20.87 0.71 -3.22
C LEU A 15 20.63 2.12 -3.78
N PHE A 16 21.10 2.35 -5.00
CA PHE A 16 21.00 3.67 -5.67
C PHE A 16 19.84 3.79 -6.66
N ASP A 17 19.04 2.72 -6.83
CA ASP A 17 17.82 2.76 -7.66
C ASP A 17 16.84 3.81 -7.11
N GLN A 18 16.41 4.77 -7.93
CA GLN A 18 15.57 5.88 -7.48
C GLN A 18 14.20 5.41 -6.97
N ASN A 19 13.68 4.28 -7.46
CA ASN A 19 12.39 3.74 -7.02
C ASN A 19 12.47 3.17 -5.59
N PHE A 20 13.63 2.67 -5.18
CA PHE A 20 13.78 1.91 -3.92
C PHE A 20 14.84 2.45 -2.96
N ARG A 21 15.54 3.54 -3.31
CA ARG A 21 16.51 4.16 -2.41
C ARG A 21 15.79 4.73 -1.18
N HIS A 22 16.28 4.32 0.00
CA HIS A 22 15.75 4.70 1.31
C HIS A 22 14.28 4.30 1.54
N THR A 23 13.81 3.24 0.89
CA THR A 23 12.42 2.78 1.05
C THR A 23 12.29 1.68 2.11
N VAL A 24 11.10 1.64 2.70
CA VAL A 24 10.57 0.51 3.47
C VAL A 24 9.36 -0.02 2.70
N VAL A 25 9.42 -1.27 2.25
CA VAL A 25 8.37 -1.92 1.46
C VAL A 25 7.68 -2.97 2.31
N LEU A 26 6.35 -2.93 2.41
CA LEU A 26 5.56 -4.02 2.99
C LEU A 26 5.16 -5.01 1.90
N ILE A 27 5.45 -6.29 2.13
CA ILE A 27 5.08 -7.37 1.21
C ILE A 27 3.67 -7.87 1.54
N GLY A 28 2.73 -7.68 0.62
CA GLY A 28 1.36 -8.19 0.71
C GLY A 28 1.22 -9.62 0.25
N GLU A 29 1.88 -9.97 -0.84
CA GLU A 29 1.87 -11.33 -1.40
C GLU A 29 3.29 -11.73 -1.82
N HIS A 30 3.63 -13.00 -1.63
CA HIS A 30 4.85 -13.61 -2.16
C HIS A 30 4.61 -15.11 -2.39
N ASN A 31 4.64 -15.51 -3.66
CA ASN A 31 4.42 -16.87 -4.14
C ASN A 31 5.44 -17.21 -5.25
N ALA A 32 5.23 -18.32 -5.97
CA ALA A 32 6.14 -18.77 -7.03
C ALA A 32 6.13 -17.85 -8.27
N ASP A 33 5.07 -17.09 -8.48
CA ASP A 33 4.89 -16.21 -9.65
C ASP A 33 5.45 -14.80 -9.38
N GLY A 34 5.71 -14.44 -8.12
CA GLY A 34 6.35 -13.20 -7.74
C GLY A 34 5.94 -12.68 -6.38
N ALA A 35 6.04 -11.37 -6.20
CA ALA A 35 5.64 -10.68 -4.99
C ALA A 35 4.97 -9.34 -5.30
N LEU A 36 3.99 -8.98 -4.47
CA LEU A 36 3.37 -7.67 -4.44
C LEU A 36 3.76 -6.96 -3.14
N GLY A 37 4.14 -5.69 -3.24
CA GLY A 37 4.43 -4.87 -2.08
C GLY A 37 4.30 -3.39 -2.36
N VAL A 38 4.15 -2.61 -1.30
CA VAL A 38 3.96 -1.16 -1.36
C VAL A 38 5.01 -0.45 -0.50
N VAL A 39 5.55 0.66 -1.01
CA VAL A 39 6.45 1.56 -0.27
C VAL A 39 5.64 2.34 0.76
N LEU A 40 6.09 2.31 2.02
CA LEU A 40 5.37 2.91 3.15
C LEU A 40 5.85 4.31 3.55
N ASN A 41 7.06 4.70 3.14
CA ASN A 41 7.75 5.86 3.72
C ASN A 41 8.10 6.95 2.69
N ARG A 42 7.32 7.05 1.62
CA ARG A 42 7.49 8.05 0.56
C ARG A 42 6.21 8.87 0.38
N ALA A 43 6.01 9.84 1.27
CA ALA A 43 4.90 10.77 1.18
C ALA A 43 5.07 11.70 -0.03
N LEU A 44 3.96 11.97 -0.71
CA LEU A 44 3.85 12.95 -1.78
C LEU A 44 3.38 14.30 -1.22
N ASN A 45 3.60 15.37 -1.98
CA ASN A 45 3.10 16.71 -1.66
C ASN A 45 1.65 16.93 -2.13
N VAL A 46 0.80 15.92 -1.96
CA VAL A 46 -0.65 15.94 -2.22
C VAL A 46 -1.36 15.12 -1.16
N THR A 47 -2.63 15.44 -0.90
CA THR A 47 -3.44 14.73 0.08
C THR A 47 -4.32 13.66 -0.57
N VAL A 48 -4.81 12.73 0.26
CA VAL A 48 -5.81 11.74 -0.15
C VAL A 48 -7.08 12.43 -0.63
N GLN A 49 -7.54 13.48 0.06
CA GLN A 49 -8.76 14.21 -0.32
C GLN A 49 -8.66 14.91 -1.68
N GLU A 50 -7.47 15.39 -2.06
CA GLU A 50 -7.24 16.04 -3.36
C GLU A 50 -7.16 15.03 -4.52
N THR A 51 -6.55 13.87 -4.29
CA THR A 51 -6.21 12.92 -5.36
C THR A 51 -7.20 11.78 -5.48
N VAL A 52 -7.70 11.27 -4.35
CA VAL A 52 -8.63 10.13 -4.28
C VAL A 52 -9.78 10.49 -3.32
N PRO A 53 -10.68 11.42 -3.71
CA PRO A 53 -11.69 11.98 -2.80
C PRO A 53 -12.60 10.93 -2.15
N LEU A 54 -12.83 9.79 -2.83
CA LEU A 54 -13.62 8.66 -2.32
C LEU A 54 -13.05 8.06 -1.04
N LEU A 55 -11.72 8.07 -0.86
CA LEU A 55 -11.06 7.60 0.36
C LEU A 55 -10.97 8.69 1.45
N GLY A 56 -11.28 9.94 1.11
CA GLY A 56 -11.19 11.08 2.02
C GLY A 56 -11.91 10.90 3.37
N PRO A 57 -13.12 10.28 3.41
CA PRO A 57 -13.82 9.99 4.66
C PRO A 57 -13.18 8.90 5.54
N LEU A 58 -12.30 8.06 4.98
CA LEU A 58 -11.67 6.93 5.67
C LEU A 58 -10.36 7.31 6.38
N VAL A 59 -9.86 8.52 6.14
CA VAL A 59 -8.57 8.99 6.66
C VAL A 59 -8.72 10.35 7.36
N PRO A 60 -7.78 10.72 8.25
CA PRO A 60 -7.74 12.06 8.82
C PRO A 60 -7.72 13.16 7.74
N ALA A 61 -8.29 14.32 8.07
CA ALA A 61 -8.25 15.47 7.19
C ALA A 61 -6.80 15.91 6.92
N GLY A 62 -6.43 16.01 5.63
CA GLY A 62 -5.08 16.38 5.22
C GLY A 62 -4.07 15.24 5.25
N GLU A 63 -4.52 13.99 5.35
CA GLU A 63 -3.65 12.82 5.23
C GLU A 63 -2.90 12.83 3.89
N ALA A 64 -1.58 12.64 3.93
CA ALA A 64 -0.74 12.64 2.74
C ALA A 64 -0.97 11.38 1.93
N LEU A 65 -0.94 11.50 0.60
CA LEU A 65 -0.83 10.34 -0.28
C LEU A 65 0.62 9.86 -0.32
N TYR A 66 0.82 8.54 -0.45
CA TYR A 66 2.15 7.94 -0.53
C TYR A 66 2.38 7.36 -1.92
N GLU A 67 3.61 7.50 -2.42
CA GLU A 67 4.06 6.81 -3.63
C GLU A 67 4.29 5.33 -3.31
N GLY A 68 3.36 4.46 -3.69
CA GLY A 68 3.41 3.03 -3.37
C GLY A 68 4.47 2.23 -4.14
N GLY A 69 5.04 2.77 -5.21
CA GLY A 69 6.07 2.13 -6.02
C GLY A 69 5.98 2.53 -7.49
N PRO A 70 6.89 1.99 -8.34
CA PRO A 70 6.98 2.41 -9.74
C PRO A 70 5.91 1.79 -10.66
N VAL A 71 5.15 0.81 -10.17
CA VAL A 71 4.20 0.03 -10.98
C VAL A 71 2.82 0.65 -10.90
N GLN A 72 2.20 0.91 -12.06
CA GLN A 72 0.85 1.48 -12.19
C GLN A 72 0.64 2.75 -11.31
N PRO A 73 1.38 3.83 -11.55
CA PRO A 73 1.40 5.02 -10.67
C PRO A 73 0.06 5.75 -10.53
N THR A 74 -0.90 5.46 -11.42
CA THR A 74 -2.26 6.03 -11.39
C THR A 74 -3.26 5.16 -10.64
N THR A 75 -2.87 3.96 -10.21
CA THR A 75 -3.74 3.03 -9.47
C THR A 75 -3.51 3.20 -7.99
N SER A 76 -4.59 3.35 -7.23
CA SER A 76 -4.51 3.51 -5.79
C SER A 76 -4.50 2.14 -5.10
N VAL A 77 -3.72 2.04 -4.02
CA VAL A 77 -3.76 0.91 -3.10
C VAL A 77 -4.10 1.47 -1.73
N LEU A 78 -5.15 0.95 -1.11
CA LEU A 78 -5.49 1.26 0.27
C LEU A 78 -4.89 0.18 1.18
N LEU A 79 -4.01 0.58 2.07
CA LEU A 79 -3.54 -0.24 3.20
C LEU A 79 -4.33 0.16 4.43
N ALA A 80 -5.08 -0.79 5.00
CA ALA A 80 -5.91 -0.55 6.17
C ALA A 80 -5.93 -1.78 7.09
N GLU A 81 -6.37 -1.55 8.32
CA GLU A 81 -6.87 -2.61 9.19
C GLU A 81 -8.39 -2.74 8.96
N PHE A 82 -8.84 -3.94 8.61
CA PHE A 82 -10.22 -4.21 8.24
C PHE A 82 -10.99 -4.77 9.43
N ALA A 83 -12.19 -4.21 9.69
CA ALA A 83 -13.12 -4.80 10.65
C ALA A 83 -13.62 -6.17 10.17
N ASP A 84 -13.80 -6.31 8.85
CA ASP A 84 -14.08 -7.57 8.17
C ASP A 84 -12.93 -7.90 7.20
N PRO A 85 -12.01 -8.82 7.57
CA PRO A 85 -10.86 -9.19 6.75
C PRO A 85 -11.21 -9.77 5.38
N GLU A 86 -12.44 -10.26 5.17
CA GLU A 86 -12.86 -10.81 3.87
C GLU A 86 -13.02 -9.72 2.79
N LEU A 87 -13.09 -8.45 3.18
CA LEU A 87 -13.14 -7.31 2.27
C LEU A 87 -11.79 -6.97 1.64
N ALA A 88 -10.67 -7.47 2.17
CA ALA A 88 -9.36 -7.18 1.61
C ALA A 88 -9.07 -8.05 0.38
N ASP A 89 -8.68 -7.43 -0.74
CA ASP A 89 -8.21 -8.16 -1.93
C ASP A 89 -6.97 -8.99 -1.62
N VAL A 90 -6.07 -8.42 -0.82
CA VAL A 90 -4.87 -9.08 -0.33
C VAL A 90 -4.75 -8.86 1.16
N LEU A 91 -5.24 -9.80 1.97
CA LEU A 91 -4.94 -9.80 3.39
C LEU A 91 -3.41 -9.92 3.58
N VAL A 92 -2.79 -9.22 4.50
CA VAL A 92 -1.33 -9.29 4.74
C VAL A 92 -1.04 -10.09 6.00
N PHE A 93 -1.56 -9.65 7.14
CA PHE A 93 -1.49 -10.35 8.43
C PHE A 93 -2.62 -9.89 9.35
N GLY A 94 -3.16 -10.80 10.17
CA GLY A 94 -4.29 -10.48 11.05
C GLY A 94 -5.47 -9.92 10.24
N SER A 95 -5.88 -8.70 10.58
CA SER A 95 -6.90 -7.88 9.90
C SER A 95 -6.31 -6.84 8.93
N VAL A 96 -4.98 -6.74 8.80
CA VAL A 96 -4.32 -5.73 7.95
C VAL A 96 -4.19 -6.26 6.54
N GLY A 97 -4.66 -5.48 5.56
CA GLY A 97 -4.77 -5.90 4.16
C GLY A 97 -4.55 -4.77 3.17
N PHE A 98 -4.50 -5.13 1.89
CA PHE A 98 -4.59 -4.21 0.76
C PHE A 98 -5.93 -4.36 0.05
N LEU A 99 -6.51 -3.22 -0.33
CA LEU A 99 -7.48 -3.11 -1.41
C LEU A 99 -6.77 -2.55 -2.64
N VAL A 100 -6.86 -3.26 -3.75
CA VAL A 100 -6.12 -2.99 -4.99
C VAL A 100 -7.12 -2.81 -6.14
N GLY A 101 -7.13 -1.63 -6.75
CA GLY A 101 -7.95 -1.39 -7.94
C GLY A 101 -8.73 -0.07 -7.88
N GLU A 102 -9.86 -0.02 -8.59
CA GLU A 102 -10.78 1.11 -8.50
C GLU A 102 -11.48 1.08 -7.16
N VAL A 103 -11.19 2.08 -6.33
CA VAL A 103 -11.85 2.30 -5.04
C VAL A 103 -13.36 2.48 -5.27
N SER A 104 -14.17 1.49 -4.86
CA SER A 104 -15.63 1.57 -4.93
C SER A 104 -16.20 2.48 -3.83
N SER A 105 -17.37 3.08 -4.08
CA SER A 105 -18.13 3.85 -3.11
C SER A 105 -18.71 3.03 -1.94
N ASP A 106 -18.59 1.70 -1.99
CA ASP A 106 -19.14 0.80 -0.97
C ASP A 106 -18.27 0.70 0.29
N LEU A 107 -17.07 1.31 0.27
CA LEU A 107 -16.18 1.35 1.42
C LEU A 107 -16.73 2.28 2.50
N GLN A 108 -16.89 1.73 3.71
CA GLN A 108 -17.31 2.47 4.90
C GLN A 108 -16.14 2.69 5.85
N PRO A 109 -16.13 3.80 6.63
CA PRO A 109 -15.13 4.07 7.66
C PRO A 109 -15.07 3.01 8.77
#